data_AF-A0A0M3R8X7-F1
#
_entry.id   AF-A0A0M3R8X7-F1
#
_cell.length_a   1.000
_cell.length_b   1.000
_cell.length_c   1.000
_cell.angle_alpha   90.00
_cell.angle_beta   90.00
_cell.angle_gamma   90.00
#
_symmetry.space_group_name_H-M   'P 1'
#
loop_
_entity.id
_entity.type
_entity.pdbx_description
1 polymer ?
#
loop_
_entity_poly.entity_id
_entity_poly.type
_entity_poly.pdbx_seq_one_letter_code
_entity_poly.pdbx_strand_id
1 'polypeptide(L)'
;MNVAIKLFDNTEIKGSFENYSAQAIADMLNDQKKVMVVIGSSVVQRQQVSRIVPERETLGNVEVRLNDGTTITAQVDNYIPQEIADLLNDDSRTMSALGDVVVQRYSVVRITPISEPTT
;
A
#
# COMPACT_ATOMS: atom_id res chain seq x y z
N MET A 1 -14.45 2.58 4.39
CA MET A 1 -13.35 3.07 3.55
C MET A 1 -13.34 2.32 2.24
N ASN A 2 -13.44 3.03 1.11
CA ASN A 2 -13.30 2.43 -0.21
C ASN A 2 -11.83 2.38 -0.61
N VAL A 3 -11.43 1.34 -1.33
CA VAL A 3 -10.04 1.13 -1.75
C VAL A 3 -9.99 0.58 -3.17
N ALA A 4 -8.94 0.96 -3.90
CA ALA A 4 -8.55 0.34 -5.15
C ALA A 4 -7.49 -0.74 -4.87
N ILE A 5 -7.78 -1.98 -5.27
CA ILE A 5 -6.89 -3.14 -5.16
C ILE A 5 -6.34 -3.39 -6.56
N LYS A 6 -5.03 -3.18 -6.74
CA LYS A 6 -4.36 -3.46 -8.00
C LYS A 6 -3.70 -4.83 -7.95
N LEU A 7 -3.96 -5.63 -8.97
CA LEU A 7 -3.33 -6.91 -9.18
C LEU A 7 -2.16 -6.80 -10.17
N PHE A 8 -1.29 -7.81 -10.19
CA PHE A 8 -0.12 -7.86 -11.07
C PHE A 8 -0.44 -7.92 -12.56
N ASP A 9 -1.61 -8.44 -12.94
CA ASP A 9 -2.12 -8.46 -14.30
C ASP A 9 -2.69 -7.10 -14.75
N ASN A 10 -2.50 -6.05 -13.95
CA ASN A 10 -3.07 -4.72 -14.07
C ASN A 10 -4.60 -4.65 -13.87
N THR A 11 -5.25 -5.73 -13.43
CA THR A 11 -6.66 -5.68 -13.03
C THR A 11 -6.80 -4.82 -11.78
N GLU A 12 -7.81 -3.96 -11.78
CA GLU A 12 -8.18 -3.15 -10.62
C GLU A 12 -9.54 -3.59 -10.09
N ILE A 13 -9.59 -3.84 -8.79
CA ILE A 13 -10.80 -4.27 -8.10
C ILE A 13 -11.11 -3.23 -7.03
N LYS A 14 -12.39 -2.88 -6.89
CA LYS A 14 -12.84 -2.00 -5.81
C LYS A 14 -13.21 -2.83 -4.58
N GLY A 15 -12.70 -2.42 -3.43
CA GLY A 15 -13.03 -3.01 -2.13
C GLY A 15 -13.63 -1.97 -1.20
N SER A 16 -14.49 -2.39 -0.28
CA SER A 16 -14.95 -1.57 0.83
C SER A 16 -14.67 -2.26 2.16
N PHE A 17 -14.14 -1.51 3.11
CA PHE A 17 -13.78 -1.97 4.45
C PHE A 17 -14.49 -1.14 5.50
N GLU A 18 -15.12 -1.79 6.47
CA GLU A 18 -15.68 -1.09 7.64
C GLU A 18 -14.56 -0.54 8.53
N ASN A 19 -13.60 -1.39 8.90
CA ASN A 19 -12.45 -1.03 9.74
C ASN A 19 -11.15 -1.18 8.92
N TYR A 20 -10.84 -0.16 8.13
CA TYR A 20 -9.64 -0.18 7.30
C TYR A 20 -8.37 -0.02 8.13
N SER A 21 -7.44 -0.96 7.97
CA SER A 21 -6.09 -0.88 8.52
C SER A 21 -5.12 -1.43 7.49
N ALA A 22 -4.28 -0.57 6.92
CA ALA A 22 -3.24 -0.98 5.99
C ALA A 22 -2.30 -2.01 6.63
N GLN A 23 -1.97 -1.84 7.91
CA GLN A 23 -1.12 -2.77 8.67
C GLN A 23 -1.74 -4.17 8.75
N ALA A 24 -3.00 -4.28 9.16
CA ALA A 24 -3.68 -5.58 9.26
C ALA A 24 -3.79 -6.27 7.89
N ILE A 25 -4.02 -5.49 6.83
CA ILE A 25 -4.07 -6.02 5.46
C ILE A 25 -2.70 -6.51 5.00
N ALA A 26 -1.63 -5.75 5.26
CA ALA A 26 -0.26 -6.17 4.96
C ALA A 26 0.11 -7.46 5.71
N ASP A 27 -0.20 -7.56 6.99
CA ASP A 27 0.05 -8.76 7.80
C ASP A 27 -0.71 -9.97 7.23
N MET A 28 -1.97 -9.80 6.82
CA MET A 28 -2.75 -10.84 6.15
C MET A 28 -2.13 -11.30 4.82
N LEU A 29 -1.59 -10.37 4.02
CA LEU A 29 -0.96 -10.69 2.73
C LEU A 29 0.41 -11.35 2.89
N ASN A 30 1.09 -11.09 4.01
CA ASN A 30 2.36 -11.73 4.36
C ASN A 30 2.18 -13.12 5.00
N ASP A 31 0.97 -13.49 5.41
CA ASP A 31 0.69 -14.82 5.97
C ASP A 31 0.89 -15.92 4.92
N GLN A 32 2.02 -16.63 5.02
CA GLN A 32 2.40 -17.69 4.10
C GLN A 32 1.47 -18.91 4.17
N LYS A 33 0.65 -19.06 5.22
CA LYS A 33 -0.33 -20.15 5.34
C LYS A 33 -1.57 -19.91 4.47
N LYS A 34 -1.77 -18.69 3.98
CA LYS A 34 -2.91 -18.33 3.12
C LYS A 34 -2.49 -18.34 1.66
N VAL A 35 -3.38 -18.83 0.81
CA VAL A 35 -3.26 -18.71 -0.66
C VAL A 35 -4.26 -17.66 -1.15
N MET A 36 -5.51 -17.83 -0.75
CA MET A 36 -6.60 -16.87 -0.98
C MET A 36 -6.79 -15.99 0.25
N VAL A 37 -7.09 -14.72 0.05
CA VAL A 37 -7.43 -13.76 1.11
C VAL A 37 -8.66 -12.97 0.72
N VAL A 38 -9.41 -12.53 1.72
CA VAL A 38 -10.57 -11.64 1.54
C VAL A 38 -10.10 -10.21 1.75
N ILE A 39 -10.29 -9.37 0.74
CA ILE A 39 -9.92 -7.95 0.75
C ILE A 39 -11.18 -7.16 0.42
N GLY A 40 -11.79 -6.56 1.43
CA GLY A 40 -13.10 -5.92 1.33
C GLY A 40 -14.17 -6.97 0.97
N SER A 41 -14.81 -6.80 -0.18
CA SER A 41 -15.84 -7.70 -0.71
C SER A 41 -15.31 -8.74 -1.70
N SER A 42 -14.00 -8.81 -1.93
CA SER A 42 -13.41 -9.65 -2.98
C SER A 42 -12.48 -10.72 -2.40
N VAL A 43 -12.44 -11.88 -3.07
CA VAL A 43 -11.49 -12.96 -2.75
C VAL A 43 -10.42 -12.99 -3.82
N VAL A 44 -9.16 -12.81 -3.42
CA VAL A 44 -8.02 -12.73 -4.34
C VAL A 44 -6.89 -13.63 -3.86
N GLN A 45 -6.04 -14.08 -4.80
CA GLN A 45 -4.79 -14.73 -4.43
C GLN A 45 -3.84 -13.69 -3.84
N ARG A 46 -3.29 -13.95 -2.64
CA ARG A 46 -2.41 -12.97 -1.96
C ARG A 46 -1.22 -12.55 -2.81
N GLN A 47 -0.66 -13.49 -3.58
CA GLN A 47 0.51 -13.29 -4.42
C GLN A 47 0.20 -12.46 -5.68
N GLN A 48 -1.08 -12.31 -6.03
CA GLN A 48 -1.48 -11.49 -7.17
C GLN A 48 -1.66 -10.02 -6.80
N VAL A 49 -1.72 -9.69 -5.50
CA VAL A 49 -1.92 -8.31 -5.04
C VAL A 49 -0.61 -7.53 -5.19
N SER A 50 -0.65 -6.48 -6.01
CA SER A 50 0.47 -5.57 -6.23
C SER A 50 0.45 -4.42 -5.21
N ARG A 51 -0.70 -3.78 -5.04
CA ARG A 51 -0.90 -2.64 -4.13
C ARG A 51 -2.36 -2.46 -3.77
N ILE A 52 -2.60 -1.81 -2.63
CA ILE A 52 -3.93 -1.39 -2.17
C ILE A 52 -3.83 0.07 -1.78
N VAL A 53 -4.69 0.90 -2.38
CA VAL A 53 -4.69 2.35 -2.20
C VAL A 53 -6.10 2.79 -1.79
N PRO A 54 -6.27 3.54 -0.70
CA PRO A 54 -7.56 4.13 -0.34
C PRO A 54 -8.05 5.12 -1.41
N GLU A 55 -9.34 5.04 -1.73
CA GLU A 55 -10.00 6.08 -2.51
C GLU A 55 -10.22 7.29 -1.59
N ARG A 56 -9.61 8.42 -1.96
CA ARG A 56 -9.63 9.67 -1.18
C ARG A 56 -9.83 10.86 -2.10
N GLU A 57 -10.44 11.93 -1.58
CA GLU A 57 -10.63 13.18 -2.32
C GLU A 57 -9.38 14.06 -2.31
N THR A 58 -8.61 14.04 -1.22
CA THR A 58 -7.39 14.83 -1.03
C THR A 58 -6.15 13.98 -1.27
N LEU A 59 -5.10 14.56 -1.86
CA LEU A 59 -3.80 13.89 -1.97
C LEU A 59 -3.21 13.61 -0.58
N GLY A 60 -2.49 12.49 -0.45
CA GLY A 60 -1.70 12.20 0.75
C GLY A 60 -0.51 13.15 0.90
N ASN A 61 0.12 13.15 2.07
CA ASN A 61 1.29 13.99 2.37
C ASN A 61 2.63 13.44 1.81
N VAL A 62 2.62 12.25 1.20
CA VAL A 62 3.81 11.59 0.67
C VAL A 62 3.56 11.05 -0.73
N GLU A 63 4.52 11.27 -1.64
CA GLU A 63 4.60 10.67 -2.97
C GLU A 63 5.38 9.34 -2.89
N VAL A 64 4.79 8.28 -3.46
CA VAL A 64 5.42 6.97 -3.60
C VAL A 64 5.56 6.65 -5.08
N ARG A 65 6.79 6.55 -5.55
CA ARG A 65 7.08 6.18 -6.94
C ARG A 65 7.40 4.69 -7.01
N LEU A 66 6.71 3.99 -7.91
CA LEU A 66 6.86 2.55 -8.11
C LEU A 66 7.72 2.25 -9.35
N ASN A 67 8.24 1.03 -9.41
CA ASN A 67 9.11 0.55 -10.50
C ASN A 67 8.37 0.34 -11.83
N ASP A 68 7.04 0.25 -11.80
CA ASP A 68 6.16 0.21 -12.98
C ASP A 68 5.93 1.61 -13.60
N GLY A 69 6.53 2.65 -13.04
CA GLY A 69 6.37 4.05 -13.46
C GLY A 69 5.16 4.75 -12.84
N THR A 70 4.30 4.03 -12.10
CA THR A 70 3.15 4.60 -11.39
C THR A 70 3.64 5.46 -10.23
N THR A 71 2.95 6.57 -10.00
CA THR A 71 3.09 7.39 -8.79
C THR A 71 1.77 7.37 -8.03
N ILE A 72 1.82 7.05 -6.74
CA ILE A 72 0.66 7.08 -5.83
C ILE A 72 0.96 8.01 -4.67
N THR A 73 -0.07 8.42 -3.93
CA THR A 73 0.10 9.16 -2.67
C THR A 73 -0.33 8.32 -1.48
N ALA A 74 0.36 8.53 -0.35
CA ALA A 74 0.07 7.90 0.93
C ALA A 74 -0.08 8.98 2.00
N GLN A 75 -0.95 8.72 2.98
CA GLN A 75 -1.02 9.51 4.20
C GLN A 75 -0.19 8.80 5.25
N VAL A 76 0.94 9.40 5.62
CA VAL A 76 1.87 8.87 6.62
C VAL A 76 1.90 9.81 7.81
N ASP A 77 1.44 9.32 8.97
CA ASP A 77 1.56 10.05 10.21
C ASP A 77 3.02 10.06 10.67
N ASN A 78 3.54 11.24 11.05
CA ASN A 78 4.91 11.42 11.52
C ASN A 78 5.96 10.81 10.57
N TYR A 79 6.09 11.37 9.37
CA TYR A 79 7.06 10.91 8.38
C TYR A 79 8.50 10.94 8.93
N ILE A 80 9.07 9.76 9.19
CA ILE A 80 10.47 9.56 9.58
C ILE A 80 11.15 8.71 8.49
N PRO A 81 12.03 9.28 7.65
CA PRO A 81 12.64 8.57 6.53
C PRO A 81 13.33 7.25 6.92
N GLN A 82 14.01 7.24 8.07
CA GLN A 82 14.73 6.06 8.54
C GLN A 82 13.79 4.90 8.87
N GLU A 83 12.68 5.17 9.56
CA GLU A 83 11.69 4.13 9.90
C GLU A 83 11.03 3.55 8.65
N ILE A 84 10.79 4.38 7.64
CA ILE A 84 10.26 3.93 6.34
C ILE A 84 11.29 3.07 5.61
N ALA A 85 12.57 3.45 5.64
CA ALA A 85 13.63 2.65 5.05
C ALA A 85 13.74 1.29 5.76
N ASP A 86 13.69 1.27 7.09
CA ASP A 86 13.74 0.03 7.88
C ASP A 86 12.54 -0.88 7.57
N LEU A 87 11.33 -0.31 7.47
CA LEU A 87 10.11 -1.01 7.06
C LEU A 87 10.26 -1.69 5.69
N LEU A 88 10.81 -0.96 4.70
CA LEU A 88 10.98 -1.48 3.35
C LEU A 88 12.14 -2.48 3.22
N ASN A 89 13.11 -2.42 4.14
CA ASN A 89 14.22 -3.36 4.19
C ASN A 89 13.92 -4.63 5.00
N ASP A 90 12.78 -4.71 5.69
CA ASP A 90 12.36 -5.92 6.41
C ASP A 90 12.20 -7.10 5.45
N ASP A 91 13.13 -8.06 5.54
CA ASP A 91 13.19 -9.21 4.65
C ASP A 91 12.17 -10.31 4.94
N SER A 92 11.55 -10.26 6.11
CA SER A 92 10.50 -11.18 6.53
C SER A 92 9.14 -10.89 5.87
N ARG A 93 8.98 -9.70 5.28
CA ARG A 93 7.72 -9.22 4.68
C ARG A 93 7.85 -9.05 3.17
N THR A 94 6.77 -9.25 2.43
CA THR A 94 6.67 -8.90 0.99
C THR A 94 5.86 -7.63 0.80
N MET A 95 4.73 -7.54 1.51
CA MET A 95 3.88 -6.35 1.54
C MET A 95 4.24 -5.49 2.75
N SER A 96 4.29 -4.17 2.57
CA SER A 96 4.50 -3.19 3.62
C SER A 96 3.32 -2.23 3.67
N ALA A 97 2.90 -1.88 4.88
CA ALA A 97 1.93 -0.82 5.11
C ALA A 97 2.67 0.51 5.25
N LEU A 98 2.53 1.38 4.25
CA LEU A 98 3.13 2.71 4.28
C LEU A 98 2.02 3.71 4.59
N GLY A 99 1.88 4.05 5.88
CA GLY A 99 0.76 4.86 6.34
C GLY A 99 -0.56 4.16 6.06
N ASP A 100 -1.37 4.75 5.18
CA ASP A 100 -2.66 4.21 4.77
C ASP A 100 -2.65 3.42 3.45
N VAL A 101 -1.50 3.18 2.81
CA VAL A 101 -1.42 2.33 1.62
C VAL A 101 -0.70 1.01 1.92
N VAL A 102 -0.99 -0.02 1.13
CA VAL A 102 -0.25 -1.29 1.16
C VAL A 102 0.46 -1.48 -0.17
N VAL A 103 1.77 -1.69 -0.14
CA VAL A 103 2.61 -1.81 -1.33
C VAL A 103 3.60 -2.96 -1.18
N GLN A 104 4.06 -3.51 -2.30
CA GLN A 104 5.19 -4.43 -2.29
C GLN A 104 6.48 -3.66 -2.05
N ARG A 105 7.29 -4.09 -1.09
CA ARG A 105 8.54 -3.35 -0.78
C ARG A 105 9.48 -3.22 -1.98
N TYR A 106 9.56 -4.28 -2.79
CA TYR A 106 10.44 -4.34 -3.96
C TYR A 106 9.94 -3.52 -5.16
N SER A 107 8.68 -3.09 -5.14
CA SER A 107 8.15 -2.21 -6.19
C SER A 107 8.42 -0.75 -5.90
N VAL A 108 8.74 -0.37 -4.66
CA VAL A 108 9.01 1.01 -4.28
C VAL A 108 10.40 1.44 -4.78
N VAL A 109 10.43 2.54 -5.54
CA VAL A 109 11.68 3.14 -6.04
C VAL A 109 12.14 4.29 -5.16
N ARG A 110 11.21 5.16 -4.75
CA ARG A 110 11.46 6.26 -3.83
C ARG A 110 10.18 6.70 -3.13
N ILE A 111 10.37 7.32 -1.98
CA ILE A 111 9.31 7.94 -1.17
C ILE A 111 9.78 9.35 -0.85
N THR A 112 8.94 10.35 -1.12
CA THR A 112 9.27 11.76 -0.91
C THR A 112 8.10 12.47 -0.24
N PRO A 113 8.30 13.27 0.81
CA PRO A 113 7.27 14.17 1.31
C PRO A 113 6.80 15.09 0.18
N ILE A 114 5.50 15.25 0.05
CA ILE A 114 4.94 16.29 -0.79
C ILE A 114 5.09 17.57 0.04
N SER A 115 6.12 18.37 -0.23
CA SER A 115 6.21 19.70 0.36
C SER A 115 4.91 20.43 0.05
N GLU A 116 4.23 20.96 1.09
CA GLU A 116 3.15 21.91 0.84
C GLU A 116 3.71 23.01 -0.08
N PRO A 117 2.97 23.44 -1.13
CA PRO A 117 3.36 24.63 -1.85
C PRO A 117 3.43 25.77 -0.84
N THR A 118 4.65 26.24 -0.57
CA THR A 118 4.88 27.48 0.17
C THR A 118 4.05 28.55 -0.50
N THR A 119 2.92 28.91 0.12
CA THR A 119 2.06 30.01 -0.32
C THR A 119 2.58 31.31 0.25
#